data_AF-A0A0F3RAW7-F1
#
_entry.id   AF-A0A0F3RAW7-F1
#
_cell.length_a   1.000
_cell.length_b   1.000
_cell.length_c   1.000
_cell.angle_alpha   90.00
_cell.angle_beta   90.00
_cell.angle_gamma   90.00
#
_symmetry.space_group_name_H-M   'P 1'
#
loop_
_entity.id
_entity.type
_entity.pdbx_description
1 polymer ?
#
loop_
_entity_poly.entity_id
_entity_poly.type
_entity_poly.pdbx_seq_one_letter_code
_entity_poly.pdbx_strand_id
1 'polypeptide(L)' 'MSVQNICSTKAYDILISNDNAFLVDVRTREEWQQVGIPHLDNKNKVIFLSWQLNKDFEDNFLSIIKDKIGATNFLHN' A
#
# COMPACT_ATOMS: atom_id res chain seq x y z
N MET A 1 -16.26 -5.96 8.37
CA MET A 1 -15.14 -6.10 7.42
C MET A 1 -14.33 -7.32 7.85
N SER A 2 -14.05 -8.26 6.96
CA SER A 2 -13.29 -9.47 7.30
C SER A 2 -11.82 -9.26 6.91
N VAL A 3 -10.91 -9.41 7.87
CA VAL A 3 -9.47 -9.36 7.63
C VAL A 3 -8.99 -10.80 7.48
N GLN A 4 -8.28 -11.09 6.38
CA GLN A 4 -7.71 -12.40 6.12
C GLN A 4 -6.19 -12.32 6.15
N ASN A 5 -5.57 -13.17 6.97
CA ASN A 5 -4.12 -13.38 6.91
C ASN A 5 -3.82 -14.33 5.76
N ILE A 6 -2.98 -13.89 4.82
CA ILE A 6 -2.57 -14.65 3.65
C ILE A 6 -1.04 -14.65 3.52
N CYS A 7 -0.48 -15.66 2.88
CA CYS A 7 0.95 -15.68 2.57
C CYS A 7 1.31 -14.68 1.46
N SER A 8 2.59 -14.32 1.38
CA SER A 8 3.11 -13.35 0.42
C SER A 8 2.87 -13.76 -1.04
N THR A 9 2.99 -15.05 -1.38
CA THR A 9 2.73 -15.56 -2.73
C THR A 9 1.28 -15.32 -3.15
N LYS A 10 0.32 -15.68 -2.28
CA LYS A 10 -1.10 -15.42 -2.53
C LYS A 10 -1.43 -13.93 -2.64
N ALA A 11 -0.80 -13.10 -1.79
CA ALA A 11 -0.97 -11.64 -1.87
C ALA A 11 -0.44 -11.07 -3.19
N TYR A 12 0.71 -11.55 -3.65
CA TYR A 12 1.29 -11.18 -4.93
C TYR A 12 0.39 -11.59 -6.10
N ASP A 13 -0.12 -12.82 -6.11
CA ASP A 13 -1.03 -13.32 -7.15
C ASP A 13 -2.27 -12.42 -7.27
N ILE A 14 -2.90 -12.06 -6.14
CA ILE A 14 -4.04 -11.14 -6.11
C ILE A 14 -3.67 -9.76 -6.69
N LEU A 15 -2.49 -9.26 -6.35
CA LEU A 15 -2.03 -7.93 -6.75
C LEU A 15 -1.76 -7.83 -8.26
N ILE A 16 -1.23 -8.89 -8.87
CA ILE A 16 -0.97 -8.93 -10.31
C ILE A 16 -2.23 -9.27 -11.12
N SER A 17 -3.17 -10.03 -10.56
CA SER A 17 -4.38 -10.46 -11.28
C SER A 17 -5.55 -9.48 -11.17
N ASN A 18 -5.48 -8.49 -10.27
CA ASN A 18 -6.56 -7.53 -10.02
C ASN A 18 -6.04 -6.10 -10.13
N ASP A 19 -6.58 -5.32 -11.06
CA ASP A 19 -6.20 -3.92 -11.26
C ASP A 19 -6.70 -2.97 -10.18
N ASN A 20 -7.70 -3.38 -9.42
CA ASN A 20 -8.21 -2.63 -8.27
C ASN A 20 -7.54 -3.03 -6.95
N ALA A 21 -6.53 -3.90 -6.98
CA ALA A 21 -5.76 -4.28 -5.80
C ALA A 21 -4.53 -3.37 -5.63
N PHE A 22 -4.29 -2.97 -4.38
CA PHE A 22 -3.15 -2.14 -3.99
C PHE A 22 -2.42 -2.77 -2.79
N LEU A 23 -1.10 -2.67 -2.79
CA LEU A 23 -0.25 -3.02 -1.65
C LEU A 23 0.04 -1.75 -0.84
N VAL A 24 -0.38 -1.72 0.42
CA VAL A 24 -0.01 -0.65 1.35
C VAL A 24 1.15 -1.14 2.21
N ASP A 25 2.34 -0.60 1.98
CA ASP A 25 3.50 -0.87 2.82
C ASP A 25 3.49 0.13 3.98
N VAL A 26 3.21 -0.38 5.18
CA VAL A 26 3.08 0.41 6.41
C VAL A 26 4.33 0.39 7.30
N ARG A 27 5.42 -0.23 6.84
CA ARG A 27 6.70 -0.24 7.54
C ARG A 27 7.26 1.17 7.70
N THR A 28 8.22 1.29 8.59
CA THR A 28 8.95 2.54 8.82
C THR A 28 9.79 2.93 7.60
N ARG A 29 10.13 4.22 7.50
CA ARG A 29 11.04 4.70 6.45
C ARG A 29 12.41 4.06 6.56
N GLU A 30 12.88 3.83 7.78
CA GLU A 30 14.14 3.17 8.10
C GLU A 30 14.15 1.75 7.53
N GLU A 31 13.08 0.98 7.71
CA GLU A 31 12.96 -0.36 7.14
C GLU A 31 12.95 -0.35 5.61
N TRP A 32 12.28 0.63 4.97
CA TRP A 32 12.34 0.77 3.51
C TRP A 32 13.75 1.04 3.00
N GLN A 33 14.53 1.84 3.75
CA GLN A 33 15.92 2.17 3.39
C GLN A 33 16.88 1.01 3.64
N GLN A 34 16.69 0.25 4.73
CA GLN A 34 17.61 -0.81 5.15
C GLN A 34 17.31 -2.16 4.52
N VAL A 35 16.04 -2.52 4.39
CA VAL A 35 15.60 -3.81 3.83
C VAL A 35 15.27 -3.69 2.34
N GLY A 36 14.76 -2.53 1.93
CA GLY A 36 14.27 -2.28 0.58
C GLY A 36 12.74 -2.20 0.51
N ILE A 37 12.25 -1.90 -0.68
CA ILE A 37 10.83 -1.74 -1.00
C ILE A 37 10.33 -2.88 -1.88
N PRO A 38 9.02 -3.20 -1.87
CA PRO A 38 8.44 -4.21 -2.75
C PRO A 38 8.75 -3.92 -4.23
N HIS A 39 9.19 -4.94 -4.95
CA HIS A 39 9.40 -4.86 -6.39
C HIS A 39 8.18 -5.43 -7.11
N LEU A 40 7.51 -4.58 -7.91
CA LEU A 40 6.40 -4.94 -8.78
C LEU A 40 6.64 -4.31 -10.15
N ASP A 41 6.16 -4.97 -11.21
CA ASP A 41 6.20 -4.44 -12.57
C ASP A 41 5.44 -3.10 -12.66
N ASN A 42 4.27 -3.03 -12.01
CA ASN A 42 3.51 -1.79 -11.85
C ASN A 42 3.72 -1.19 -10.45
N LYS A 43 4.69 -0.27 -10.35
CA LYS A 43 4.99 0.43 -9.09
C LYS A 43 3.84 1.28 -8.55
N ASN A 44 2.87 1.67 -9.38
CA ASN A 44 1.73 2.49 -8.95
C ASN A 44 0.74 1.71 -8.07
N LYS A 45 0.86 0.38 -8.03
CA LYS A 45 0.09 -0.46 -7.11
C LYS A 45 0.66 -0.49 -5.69
N VAL A 46 1.82 0.14 -5.42
CA VAL A 46 2.40 0.24 -4.07
C VAL A 46 2.16 1.61 -3.47
N ILE A 47 1.55 1.64 -2.30
CA ILE A 47 1.32 2.84 -1.51
C ILE A 47 2.22 2.78 -0.29
N PHE A 48 3.19 3.71 -0.23
CA PHE A 48 4.05 3.87 0.93
C PHE A 48 3.39 4.80 1.95
N LEU A 49 3.03 4.25 3.11
CA LEU A 49 2.42 4.99 4.20
C LEU A 49 2.90 4.43 5.55
N SER A 50 4.03 4.93 6.04
CA SER A 50 4.61 4.52 7.32
C SER A 50 3.60 4.72 8.45
N TRP A 51 3.31 3.64 9.17
CA TRP A 51 2.41 3.68 10.32
C TRP A 51 2.88 4.69 11.36
N GLN A 52 1.97 5.56 11.83
CA GLN A 52 2.24 6.51 12.90
C GLN A 52 1.40 6.12 14.12
N LEU A 53 2.03 6.03 15.30
CA LEU A 53 1.33 5.75 16.56
C LEU A 53 0.72 7.04 17.13
N ASN A 54 -0.22 7.63 16.40
CA ASN A 54 -0.99 8.78 16.86
C ASN A 54 -2.45 8.67 16.41
N LYS A 55 -3.34 9.27 17.21
CA LYS A 55 -4.79 9.20 17.00
C LYS A 55 -5.23 9.81 15.66
N ASP A 56 -4.59 10.90 15.24
CA ASP A 56 -4.90 11.58 13.98
C ASP A 56 -4.65 10.68 12.77
N PHE A 57 -3.58 9.89 12.79
CA PHE A 57 -3.26 8.94 11.74
C PHE A 57 -4.27 7.78 11.68
N GLU A 58 -4.66 7.24 12.84
CA GLU A 58 -5.67 6.18 12.91
C GLU A 58 -7.02 6.65 12.36
N ASP A 59 -7.46 7.83 12.78
CA ASP A 59 -8.74 8.42 12.37
C ASP A 59 -8.75 8.75 10.85
N ASN A 60 -7.60 9.12 10.27
CA ASN A 60 -7.50 9.55 8.88
C ASN A 60 -6.91 8.51 7.90
N PHE A 61 -6.50 7.32 8.37
CA PHE A 61 -5.79 6.31 7.56
C PHE A 61 -6.49 6.03 6.22
N LEU A 62 -7.81 5.77 6.26
CA LEU A 62 -8.57 5.46 5.05
C LEU A 62 -8.68 6.65 4.09
N SER A 63 -8.73 7.89 4.59
CA SER A 63 -8.73 9.08 3.73
C SER A 63 -7.39 9.23 3.02
N ILE A 64 -6.28 9.09 3.76
CA ILE A 64 -4.93 9.21 3.20
C ILE A 64 -4.69 8.17 2.10
N ILE A 65 -5.15 6.93 2.30
CA ILE A 65 -5.06 5.87 1.28
C ILE A 65 -5.88 6.22 0.03
N LYS A 66 -7.12 6.68 0.20
CA LYS A 66 -7.99 7.07 -0.93
C LYS A 66 -7.38 8.19 -1.76
N ASP A 67 -6.80 9.20 -1.10
CA ASP A 67 -6.16 10.33 -1.77
C ASP A 67 -4.93 9.87 -2.58
N LYS A 68 -4.13 8.95 -2.03
CA LYS A 68 -2.97 8.37 -2.74
C LYS A 68 -3.38 7.49 -3.94
N ILE A 69 -4.47 6.73 -3.83
CA ILE A 69 -5.05 5.99 -4.95
C ILE A 69 -5.57 6.95 -6.02
N GLY A 70 -6.25 8.03 -5.63
CA GLY A 70 -6.70 9.07 -6.57
C GLY A 70 -5.52 9.67 -7.34
N ALA A 71 -4.49 10.14 -6.62
CA ALA A 71 -3.31 10.76 -7.21
C ALA A 71 -2.54 9.84 -8.18
N THR A 72 -2.48 8.54 -7.90
CA THR A 72 -1.82 7.57 -8.80
C THR A 72 -2.59 7.36 -10.10
N ASN A 73 -3.92 7.49 -10.10
CA ASN A 73 -4.74 7.38 -11.30
C ASN A 73 -4.69 8.63 -12.20
N PHE A 74 -4.48 9.83 -11.64
CA PHE A 74 -4.41 11.08 -12.43
C PHE A 74 -3.10 11.24 -13.22
N LEU A 75 -2.04 10.49 -12.90
CA LEU A 75 -0.77 10.52 -13.65
C LEU A 75 -0.84 9.75 -14.99
N HIS A 76 -1.98 9.14 -15.32
CA HIS A 76 -2.19 8.32 -16.54
C HIS A 76 -3.22 8.89 -17.52
N ASN A 77 -3.70 10.13 -17.32
CA ASN A 77 -4.57 10.85 -18.26
C ASN A 77 -3.85 12.04 -18.90
#